data_AF-S2W2V4-F1
#
_entry.id   AF-S2W2V4-F1
#
_cell.length_a   1.000
_cell.length_b   1.000
_cell.length_c   1.000
_cell.angle_alpha   90.00
_cell.angle_beta   90.00
_cell.angle_gamma   90.00
#
_symmetry.space_group_name_H-M   'P 1'
#
loop_
_entity.id
_entity.type
_entity.pdbx_description
1 polymer ?
#
loop_
_entity_poly.entity_id
_entity_poly.type
_entity_poly.pdbx_seq_one_letter_code
_entity_poly.pdbx_strand_id
1 'polypeptide(L)'
;MNTLGAGHFARFAEHAGTLKTMKARFEPIAGPINEFGRLTDPKDDVEAMLRVCLVVGFMADLVKAVEQNLSNKDKDALKVSTQLWRSHDFASSKVVSSLDDEGAVDVLSLYGRRVISELTLTVQSLAAADQELSNILSGTKDDGLADIAGVSNLMDQLLEKARSRMRHLGLRA
;
A
#
# COMPACT_ATOMS: atom_id res chain seq x y z
N MET A 1 14.53 24.32 0.88
CA MET A 1 13.30 23.70 0.35
C MET A 1 13.45 22.19 0.47
N ASN A 2 12.94 21.60 1.56
CA ASN A 2 12.96 20.14 1.73
C ASN A 2 11.90 19.56 0.79
N THR A 3 12.34 18.98 -0.31
CA THR A 3 11.46 18.17 -1.16
C THR A 3 11.00 16.93 -0.36
N LEU A 4 9.84 16.36 -0.70
CA LEU A 4 9.36 15.11 -0.09
C LEU A 4 10.43 14.00 -0.12
N GLY A 5 11.28 13.98 -1.17
CA GLY A 5 12.43 13.08 -1.28
C GLY A 5 13.53 13.32 -0.25
N ALA A 6 13.87 14.58 0.06
CA ALA A 6 14.93 14.91 1.03
C ALA A 6 14.60 14.41 2.45
N GLY A 7 13.33 14.45 2.85
CA GLY A 7 12.87 13.91 4.14
C GLY A 7 12.95 12.38 4.23
N HIS A 8 12.65 11.67 3.13
CA HIS A 8 12.82 10.22 3.07
C HIS A 8 14.30 9.82 3.09
N PHE A 9 15.15 10.47 2.29
CA PHE A 9 16.59 10.19 2.29
C PHE A 9 17.27 10.50 3.63
N ALA A 10 16.84 11.57 4.33
CA ALA A 10 17.35 11.89 5.67
C ALA A 10 17.00 10.79 6.70
N ARG A 11 15.75 10.27 6.68
CA ARG A 11 15.36 9.12 7.51
C ARG A 11 16.11 7.84 7.16
N PHE A 12 16.35 7.58 5.87
CA PHE A 12 17.16 6.45 5.45
C PHE A 12 18.61 6.56 5.93
N ALA A 13 19.20 7.77 5.88
CA ALA A 13 20.55 8.02 6.37
C ALA A 13 20.64 7.88 7.90
N GLU A 14 19.67 8.42 8.64
CA GLU A 14 19.55 8.33 10.10
C GLU A 14 19.45 6.88 10.59
N HIS A 15 18.78 6.03 9.81
CA HIS A 15 18.61 4.61 10.14
C HIS A 15 19.49 3.67 9.33
N ALA A 16 20.43 4.16 8.52
CA ALA A 16 21.21 3.34 7.58
C ALA A 16 21.96 2.18 8.24
N GLY A 17 22.47 2.37 9.45
CA GLY A 17 23.11 1.31 10.24
C GLY A 17 22.13 0.21 10.66
N THR A 18 20.91 0.59 11.07
CA THR A 18 19.83 -0.36 11.40
C THR A 18 19.30 -1.05 10.15
N LEU A 19 19.15 -0.32 9.05
CA LEU A 19 18.71 -0.89 7.77
C LEU A 19 19.72 -1.89 7.21
N LYS A 20 21.02 -1.63 7.36
CA LYS A 20 22.08 -2.59 7.00
C LYS A 20 21.96 -3.90 7.77
N THR A 21 21.68 -3.86 9.07
CA THR A 21 21.49 -5.07 9.89
C THR A 21 20.15 -5.76 9.59
N MET A 22 19.18 -5.03 9.06
CA MET A 22 17.88 -5.56 8.63
C MET A 22 17.84 -6.01 7.16
N LYS A 23 18.92 -5.87 6.38
CA LYS A 23 18.95 -6.23 4.95
C LYS A 23 18.39 -7.63 4.70
N ALA A 24 18.84 -8.62 5.48
CA ALA A 24 18.38 -10.00 5.37
C ALA A 24 16.87 -10.16 5.63
N ARG A 25 16.23 -9.26 6.39
CA ARG A 25 14.78 -9.24 6.60
C ARG A 25 14.01 -8.62 5.45
N PHE A 26 14.63 -7.68 4.71
CA PHE A 26 14.00 -7.05 3.54
C PHE A 26 14.18 -7.86 2.26
N GLU A 27 15.19 -8.72 2.19
CA GLU A 27 15.53 -9.49 1.00
C GLU A 27 14.36 -10.37 0.48
N PRO A 28 13.60 -11.07 1.34
CA PRO A 28 12.40 -11.82 0.90
C PRO A 28 11.26 -10.93 0.40
N ILE A 29 11.21 -9.68 0.87
CA ILE A 29 10.13 -8.72 0.59
C ILE A 29 10.38 -7.96 -0.72
N ALA A 30 11.66 -7.78 -1.08
CA ALA A 30 12.07 -7.00 -2.25
C ALA A 30 11.51 -7.55 -3.57
N GLY A 31 11.49 -8.88 -3.73
CA GLY A 31 10.99 -9.52 -4.96
C GLY A 31 9.53 -9.18 -5.25
N PRO A 32 8.58 -9.50 -4.36
CA PRO A 32 7.16 -9.16 -4.53
C PRO A 32 6.91 -7.66 -4.74
N ILE A 33 7.62 -6.78 -4.01
CA ILE A 33 7.47 -5.32 -4.17
C ILE A 33 7.98 -4.85 -5.54
N ASN A 34 9.12 -5.37 -6.01
CA ASN A 34 9.65 -5.01 -7.32
C ASN A 34 8.73 -5.49 -8.45
N GLU A 35 8.15 -6.68 -8.29
CA GLU A 35 7.21 -7.23 -9.26
C GLU A 35 5.91 -6.43 -9.29
N PHE A 36 5.35 -6.05 -8.13
CA PHE A 36 4.27 -5.06 -8.06
C PHE A 36 4.64 -3.79 -8.81
N GLY A 37 5.86 -3.29 -8.60
CA GLY A 37 6.40 -2.12 -9.28
C GLY A 37 6.35 -2.22 -10.79
N ARG A 38 6.83 -3.33 -11.33
CA ARG A 38 6.87 -3.65 -12.76
C ARG A 38 5.47 -3.87 -13.34
N LEU A 39 4.61 -4.58 -12.61
CA LEU A 39 3.25 -4.89 -13.04
C LEU A 39 2.32 -3.67 -12.96
N THR A 40 2.69 -2.61 -12.23
CA THR A 40 1.88 -1.40 -12.09
C THR A 40 2.65 -0.16 -12.55
N ASP A 41 3.57 -0.33 -13.50
CA ASP A 41 4.32 0.78 -14.07
C ASP A 41 3.35 1.75 -14.76
N PRO A 42 3.26 3.01 -14.32
CA PRO A 42 2.33 3.98 -14.90
C PRO A 42 2.82 4.41 -16.28
N LYS A 43 1.89 4.57 -17.24
CA LYS A 43 2.25 5.05 -18.59
C LYS A 43 2.44 6.56 -18.65
N ASP A 44 1.85 7.29 -17.71
CA ASP A 44 1.82 8.74 -17.65
C ASP A 44 1.74 9.25 -16.20
N ASP A 45 1.86 10.56 -16.03
CA ASP A 45 1.84 11.20 -14.72
C ASP A 45 0.52 11.00 -13.97
N VAL A 46 -0.61 10.88 -14.68
CA VAL A 46 -1.93 10.72 -14.06
C VAL A 46 -2.09 9.31 -13.50
N GLU A 47 -1.67 8.29 -14.23
CA GLU A 47 -1.57 6.92 -13.71
C GLU A 47 -0.58 6.84 -12.53
N ALA A 48 0.52 7.59 -12.58
CA ALA A 48 1.45 7.67 -11.44
C ALA A 48 0.76 8.28 -10.20
N MET A 49 -0.02 9.35 -10.37
CA MET A 49 -0.80 9.94 -9.27
C MET A 49 -1.89 8.99 -8.76
N LEU A 50 -2.61 8.30 -9.65
CA LEU A 50 -3.62 7.33 -9.26
C LEU A 50 -3.01 6.19 -8.45
N ARG A 51 -1.83 5.69 -8.86
CA ARG A 51 -1.10 4.67 -8.09
C ARG A 51 -0.71 5.17 -6.70
N VAL A 52 -0.18 6.39 -6.59
CA VAL A 52 0.14 6.99 -5.27
C VAL A 52 -1.10 7.07 -4.39
N CYS A 53 -2.22 7.57 -4.93
CA CYS A 53 -3.49 7.67 -4.19
C CYS A 53 -3.96 6.29 -3.68
N LEU A 54 -3.99 5.28 -4.56
CA LEU A 54 -4.46 3.94 -4.20
C LEU A 54 -3.54 3.24 -3.20
N VAL A 55 -2.23 3.29 -3.40
CA VAL A 55 -1.24 2.64 -2.52
C VAL A 55 -1.25 3.30 -1.14
N VAL A 56 -1.25 4.63 -1.07
CA VAL A 56 -1.33 5.34 0.22
C VAL A 56 -2.62 5.03 0.96
N GLY A 57 -3.76 5.08 0.26
CA GLY A 57 -5.05 4.78 0.85
C GLY A 57 -5.14 3.35 1.38
N PHE A 58 -4.64 2.38 0.60
CA PHE A 58 -4.58 0.98 1.01
C PHE A 58 -3.67 0.78 2.22
N MET A 59 -2.47 1.36 2.23
CA MET A 59 -1.56 1.26 3.38
C MET A 59 -2.20 1.82 4.65
N ALA A 60 -2.90 2.95 4.56
CA ALA A 60 -3.58 3.54 5.70
C ALA A 60 -4.72 2.65 6.23
N ASP A 61 -5.50 2.05 5.33
CA ASP A 61 -6.55 1.09 5.70
C ASP A 61 -5.98 -0.18 6.33
N LEU A 62 -4.86 -0.69 5.79
CA LEU A 62 -4.16 -1.86 6.30
C LEU A 62 -3.65 -1.61 7.71
N VAL A 63 -2.91 -0.52 7.93
CA VAL A 63 -2.39 -0.13 9.26
C VAL A 63 -3.53 -0.05 10.27
N LYS A 64 -4.64 0.60 9.90
CA LYS A 64 -5.82 0.72 10.78
C LYS A 64 -6.45 -0.65 11.08
N ALA A 65 -6.49 -1.56 10.11
CA ALA A 65 -7.08 -2.88 10.29
C ALA A 65 -6.25 -3.76 11.23
N VAL A 66 -4.92 -3.69 11.14
CA VAL A 66 -4.02 -4.51 11.97
C VAL A 66 -3.65 -3.85 13.29
N GLU A 67 -3.99 -2.58 13.51
CA GLU A 67 -3.59 -1.80 14.69
C GLU A 67 -3.91 -2.54 15.99
N GLN A 68 -5.08 -3.18 16.08
CA GLN A 68 -5.52 -3.90 17.28
C GLN A 68 -4.68 -5.16 17.56
N ASN A 69 -4.03 -5.72 16.55
CA ASN A 69 -3.20 -6.92 16.65
C ASN A 69 -1.78 -6.61 17.12
N LEU A 70 -1.42 -5.33 17.21
CA LEU A 70 -0.06 -4.86 17.49
C LEU A 70 0.15 -4.47 18.95
N SER A 71 1.40 -4.60 19.41
CA SER A 71 1.83 -3.99 20.67
C SER A 71 1.75 -2.47 20.59
N ASN A 72 1.62 -1.78 21.73
CA ASN A 72 1.57 -0.30 21.73
C ASN A 72 2.81 0.34 21.10
N LYS A 73 3.98 -0.30 21.24
CA LYS A 73 5.23 0.16 20.61
C LYS A 73 5.13 0.08 19.07
N ASP A 74 4.57 -0.99 18.54
CA ASP A 74 4.47 -1.20 17.09
C ASP A 74 3.37 -0.34 16.47
N LYS A 75 2.29 -0.06 17.21
CA LYS A 75 1.26 0.93 16.81
C LYS A 75 1.86 2.31 16.56
N ASP A 76 2.68 2.79 17.50
CA ASP A 76 3.35 4.09 17.36
C ASP A 76 4.31 4.10 16.16
N ALA A 77 5.00 2.99 15.89
CA ALA A 77 5.91 2.86 14.76
C ALA A 77 5.19 2.83 13.40
N LEU A 78 3.98 2.27 13.33
CA LEU A 78 3.20 2.17 12.08
C LEU A 78 2.26 3.35 11.83
N LYS A 79 2.20 4.32 12.75
CA LYS A 79 1.29 5.46 12.63
C LYS A 79 1.50 6.20 11.30
N VAL A 80 0.43 6.29 10.52
CA VAL A 80 0.44 6.99 9.23
C VAL A 80 0.74 8.48 9.46
N SER A 81 1.79 8.97 8.82
CA SER A 81 2.21 10.38 8.96
C SER A 81 1.27 11.34 8.24
N THR A 82 1.20 12.58 8.71
CA THR A 82 0.44 13.66 8.05
C THR A 82 0.99 13.98 6.66
N GLN A 83 2.29 13.80 6.43
CA GLN A 83 2.91 13.92 5.11
C GLN A 83 2.35 12.89 4.12
N LEU A 84 2.11 11.66 4.55
CA LEU A 84 1.57 10.62 3.68
C LEU A 84 0.15 10.97 3.21
N TRP A 85 -0.68 11.50 4.12
CA TRP A 85 -2.01 12.01 3.77
C TRP A 85 -1.97 13.19 2.80
N ARG A 86 -1.01 14.12 2.97
CA ARG A 86 -0.82 15.22 2.00
C ARG A 86 -0.47 14.73 0.60
N SER A 87 0.35 13.66 0.49
CA SER A 87 0.64 13.04 -0.79
C SER A 87 -0.60 12.41 -1.43
N HIS A 88 -1.46 11.76 -0.63
CA HIS A 88 -2.75 11.25 -1.09
C HIS A 88 -3.68 12.36 -1.60
N ASP A 89 -3.82 13.45 -0.85
CA ASP A 89 -4.71 14.56 -1.21
C ASP A 89 -4.23 15.26 -2.48
N PHE A 90 -2.92 15.48 -2.62
CA PHE A 90 -2.35 16.02 -3.83
C PHE A 90 -2.60 15.09 -5.03
N ALA A 91 -2.30 13.80 -4.89
CA ALA A 91 -2.45 12.83 -5.97
C ALA A 91 -3.91 12.67 -6.40
N SER A 92 -4.84 12.57 -5.45
CA SER A 92 -6.28 12.50 -5.74
C SER A 92 -6.78 13.76 -6.46
N SER A 93 -6.31 14.96 -6.08
CA SER A 93 -6.68 16.19 -6.78
C SER A 93 -6.26 16.17 -8.25
N LYS A 94 -5.08 15.63 -8.56
CA LYS A 94 -4.58 15.50 -9.93
C LYS A 94 -5.39 14.50 -10.76
N VAL A 95 -5.78 13.38 -10.15
CA VAL A 95 -6.65 12.41 -10.81
C VAL A 95 -8.00 13.04 -11.13
N VAL A 96 -8.65 13.69 -10.16
CA VAL A 96 -9.97 14.31 -10.37
C VAL A 96 -9.92 15.36 -11.47
N SER A 97 -8.89 16.22 -11.51
CA SER A 97 -8.74 17.24 -12.55
C SER A 97 -8.50 16.68 -13.96
N SER A 98 -8.13 15.41 -14.09
CA SER A 98 -7.89 14.77 -15.40
C SER A 98 -9.13 14.03 -15.94
N LEU A 99 -10.21 13.94 -15.18
CA LEU A 99 -11.39 13.17 -15.58
C LEU A 99 -12.24 13.81 -16.68
N ASP A 100 -12.02 15.12 -16.93
CA ASP A 100 -12.67 15.85 -18.01
C ASP A 100 -12.11 15.46 -19.39
N ASP A 101 -10.93 14.82 -19.43
CA ASP A 101 -10.33 14.35 -20.67
C ASP A 101 -11.11 13.16 -21.25
N GLU A 102 -11.32 13.17 -22.57
CA GLU A 102 -12.10 12.14 -23.26
C GLU A 102 -11.50 10.74 -23.04
N GLY A 103 -12.31 9.83 -22.48
CA GLY A 103 -11.91 8.45 -22.20
C GLY A 103 -11.05 8.25 -20.95
N ALA A 104 -10.67 9.31 -20.22
CA ALA A 104 -9.83 9.22 -19.03
C ALA A 104 -10.44 8.33 -17.94
N VAL A 105 -11.76 8.44 -17.72
CA VAL A 105 -12.48 7.62 -16.73
C VAL A 105 -12.24 6.13 -16.97
N ASP A 106 -12.37 5.65 -18.22
CA ASP A 106 -12.25 4.22 -18.53
C ASP A 106 -10.83 3.70 -18.38
N VAL A 107 -9.88 4.46 -18.91
CA VAL A 107 -8.46 4.17 -18.83
C VAL A 107 -8.00 4.09 -17.37
N LEU A 108 -8.30 5.12 -16.58
CA LEU A 108 -7.90 5.19 -15.18
C LEU A 108 -8.63 4.16 -14.32
N SER A 109 -9.88 3.83 -14.66
CA SER A 109 -10.61 2.74 -14.00
C SER A 109 -9.94 1.38 -14.22
N LEU A 110 -9.51 1.09 -15.45
CA LEU A 110 -8.80 -0.15 -15.75
C LEU A 110 -7.46 -0.22 -15.03
N TYR A 111 -6.69 0.86 -15.07
CA TYR A 111 -5.42 0.94 -14.36
C TYR A 111 -5.61 0.81 -12.85
N GLY A 112 -6.60 1.49 -12.25
CA GLY A 112 -6.90 1.41 -10.83
C GLY A 112 -7.25 -0.01 -10.38
N ARG A 113 -8.07 -0.74 -11.15
CA ARG A 113 -8.37 -2.17 -10.87
C ARG A 113 -7.11 -3.03 -10.90
N ARG A 114 -6.21 -2.80 -11.86
CA ARG A 114 -4.92 -3.48 -11.94
C ARG A 114 -4.08 -3.19 -10.69
N VAL A 115 -3.89 -1.93 -10.33
CA VAL A 115 -3.10 -1.54 -9.14
C VAL A 115 -3.61 -2.22 -7.87
N ILE A 116 -4.92 -2.19 -7.62
CA ILE A 116 -5.47 -2.77 -6.39
C ILE A 116 -5.32 -4.30 -6.40
N SER A 117 -5.57 -4.96 -7.53
CA SER A 117 -5.45 -6.42 -7.65
C SER A 117 -4.01 -6.87 -7.40
N GLU A 118 -3.04 -6.20 -8.03
CA GLU A 118 -1.62 -6.52 -7.83
C GLU A 118 -1.18 -6.25 -6.39
N LEU A 119 -1.69 -5.19 -5.76
CA LEU A 119 -1.40 -4.88 -4.37
C LEU A 119 -1.93 -5.98 -3.43
N THR A 120 -3.15 -6.46 -3.67
CA THR A 120 -3.74 -7.58 -2.93
C THR A 120 -2.91 -8.86 -3.09
N LEU A 121 -2.57 -9.23 -4.33
CA LEU A 121 -1.75 -10.41 -4.61
C LEU A 121 -0.37 -10.31 -3.95
N THR A 122 0.23 -9.12 -3.97
CA THR A 122 1.54 -8.86 -3.31
C THR A 122 1.46 -9.13 -1.81
N VAL A 123 0.43 -8.61 -1.14
CA VAL A 123 0.27 -8.81 0.31
C VAL A 123 -0.01 -10.28 0.64
N GLN A 124 -0.86 -10.95 -0.13
CA GLN A 124 -1.12 -12.38 0.05
C GLN A 124 0.13 -13.23 -0.16
N SER A 125 0.94 -12.92 -1.18
CA SER A 125 2.20 -13.61 -1.44
C SER A 125 3.20 -13.42 -0.29
N LEU A 126 3.28 -12.22 0.28
CA LEU A 126 4.15 -11.95 1.43
C LEU A 126 3.66 -12.69 2.67
N ALA A 127 2.36 -12.68 2.95
CA ALA A 127 1.76 -13.40 4.08
C ALA A 127 1.95 -14.92 3.97
N ALA A 128 1.82 -15.48 2.76
CA ALA A 128 2.03 -16.91 2.53
C ALA A 128 3.51 -17.33 2.74
N ALA A 129 4.46 -16.40 2.58
CA ALA A 129 5.88 -16.65 2.75
C ALA A 129 6.38 -16.38 4.18
N ASP A 130 5.60 -15.70 5.03
CA ASP A 130 5.99 -15.27 6.36
C ASP A 130 4.86 -15.50 7.37
N GLN A 131 5.09 -16.49 8.24
CA GLN A 131 4.15 -16.91 9.28
C GLN A 131 3.81 -15.79 10.27
N GLU A 132 4.81 -15.01 10.69
CA GLU A 132 4.64 -13.93 11.65
C GLU A 132 3.78 -12.82 11.03
N LEU A 133 4.05 -12.47 9.77
CA LEU A 133 3.24 -11.53 9.01
C LEU A 133 1.81 -12.06 8.83
N SER A 134 1.63 -13.34 8.49
CA SER A 134 0.31 -13.96 8.37
C SER A 134 -0.50 -13.83 9.67
N ASN A 135 0.12 -14.08 10.82
CA ASN A 135 -0.52 -13.97 12.14
C ASN A 135 -0.89 -12.51 12.47
N ILE A 136 0.01 -11.56 12.17
CA ILE A 136 -0.26 -10.12 12.37
C ILE A 136 -1.44 -9.66 11.51
N LEU A 137 -1.48 -10.07 10.23
CA LEU A 137 -2.51 -9.68 9.28
C LEU A 137 -3.87 -10.29 9.64
N SER A 138 -3.91 -11.56 10.02
CA SER A 138 -5.14 -12.27 10.40
C SER A 138 -5.64 -11.92 11.81
N GLY A 139 -4.74 -11.49 12.71
CA GLY A 139 -5.03 -11.29 14.14
C GLY A 139 -5.08 -12.60 14.93
N THR A 140 -4.62 -13.69 14.35
CA THR A 140 -4.64 -15.03 14.93
C THR A 140 -3.46 -15.22 15.87
N LYS A 141 -3.66 -15.94 16.98
CA LYS A 141 -2.55 -16.27 17.90
C LYS A 141 -1.62 -17.26 17.21
N ASP A 142 -0.32 -17.13 17.46
CA ASP A 142 0.70 -18.01 16.90
C ASP A 142 0.48 -19.47 17.33
N ASP A 143 -0.06 -20.27 16.41
CA ASP A 143 -0.23 -21.72 16.51
C ASP A 143 0.74 -22.48 15.60
N GLY A 144 1.70 -21.76 14.99
CA GLY A 144 2.68 -22.30 14.06
C GLY A 144 2.17 -22.50 12.62
N LEU A 145 0.97 -22.04 12.26
CA LEU A 145 0.39 -22.21 10.91
C LEU A 145 -0.14 -20.91 10.31
N ALA A 146 0.07 -20.72 9.00
CA ALA A 146 -0.28 -19.46 8.33
C ALA A 146 -1.80 -19.40 8.13
N ASP A 147 -2.45 -18.41 8.74
CA ASP A 147 -3.88 -18.18 8.57
C ASP A 147 -4.20 -17.46 7.23
N ILE A 148 -4.07 -18.22 6.14
CA ILE A 148 -4.34 -17.76 4.77
C ILE A 148 -5.81 -17.32 4.62
N ALA A 149 -6.74 -17.96 5.33
CA ALA A 149 -8.15 -17.61 5.29
C ALA A 149 -8.41 -16.24 5.94
N GLY A 150 -7.83 -16.00 7.12
CA GLY A 150 -7.87 -14.71 7.81
C GLY A 150 -7.26 -13.59 6.96
N VAL A 151 -6.09 -13.84 6.35
CA VAL A 151 -5.46 -12.88 5.42
C VAL A 151 -6.35 -12.61 4.21
N SER A 152 -6.96 -13.63 3.61
CA SER A 152 -7.86 -13.46 2.46
C SER A 152 -9.09 -12.61 2.83
N ASN A 153 -9.70 -12.87 3.97
CA ASN A 153 -10.82 -12.08 4.48
C ASN A 153 -10.45 -10.61 4.72
N LEU A 154 -9.25 -10.34 5.27
CA LEU A 154 -8.75 -8.98 5.41
C LEU A 154 -8.57 -8.32 4.03
N MET A 155 -7.97 -9.03 3.08
CA MET A 155 -7.75 -8.48 1.74
C MET A 155 -9.04 -8.14 1.02
N ASP A 156 -10.09 -8.96 1.16
CA ASP A 156 -11.41 -8.67 0.59
C ASP A 156 -12.00 -7.37 1.16
N GLN A 157 -11.84 -7.14 2.46
CA GLN A 157 -12.28 -5.89 3.11
C GLN A 157 -11.49 -4.67 2.60
N LEU A 158 -10.16 -4.80 2.46
CA LEU A 158 -9.32 -3.72 1.96
C LEU A 158 -9.57 -3.43 0.47
N LEU A 159 -9.80 -4.47 -0.32
CA LEU A 159 -10.19 -4.38 -1.73
C LEU A 159 -11.49 -3.59 -1.88
N GLU A 160 -12.50 -3.85 -1.05
CA GLU A 160 -13.75 -3.08 -1.12
C GLU A 160 -13.57 -1.60 -0.72
N LYS A 161 -12.73 -1.32 0.29
CA LYS A 161 -12.38 0.07 0.62
C LYS A 161 -11.66 0.77 -0.52
N ALA A 162 -10.76 0.08 -1.21
CA ALA A 162 -10.05 0.61 -2.36
C ALA A 162 -10.97 0.86 -3.57
N ARG A 163 -11.90 -0.06 -3.85
CA ARG A 163 -12.96 0.14 -4.85
C ARG A 163 -13.87 1.31 -4.50
N SER A 164 -14.25 1.43 -3.23
CA SER A 164 -15.01 2.58 -2.74
C SER A 164 -14.26 3.88 -3.00
N ARG A 165 -12.95 3.94 -2.71
CA ARG A 165 -12.11 5.10 -3.01
C ARG A 165 -12.09 5.44 -4.50
N MET A 166 -11.97 4.45 -5.38
CA MET A 166 -12.07 4.66 -6.82
C MET A 166 -13.40 5.30 -7.22
N ARG A 167 -14.53 4.81 -6.67
CA ARG A 167 -15.86 5.40 -6.93
C ARG A 167 -15.94 6.86 -6.45
N HIS A 168 -15.36 7.18 -5.29
CA HIS A 168 -15.32 8.56 -4.77
C HIS A 168 -14.47 9.49 -5.64
N LEU A 169 -13.46 8.97 -6.34
CA LEU A 169 -12.69 9.75 -7.31
C LEU A 169 -13.47 10.00 -8.61
N GLY A 170 -14.58 9.30 -8.87
CA GLY A 170 -15.32 9.35 -10.14
C GLY A 170 -14.97 8.21 -11.11
N LEU A 171 -14.25 7.18 -10.65
CA LEU A 171 -13.87 6.02 -11.46
C LEU A 171 -14.87 4.86 -11.33
N ARG A 172 -14.80 3.95 -12.29
CA ARG A 172 -15.56 2.68 -12.33
C ARG A 172 -14.75 1.60 -11.61
N ALA A 173 -15.31 1.04 -10.53
CA ALA A 173 -14.63 0.09 -9.64
C ALA A 173 -15.14 -1.34 -9.84
#